data_AF-I0KVQ2-F1
#
_entry.id   AF-I0KVQ2-F1
#
_cell.length_a   1.000
_cell.length_b   1.000
_cell.length_c   1.000
_cell.angle_alpha   90.00
_cell.angle_beta   90.00
_cell.angle_gamma   90.00
#
_symmetry.space_group_name_H-M   'P 1'
#
loop_
_entity.id
_entity.type
_entity.pdbx_description
1 polymer ?
#
loop_
_entity_poly.entity_id
_entity_poly.type
_entity_poly.pdbx_seq_one_letter_code
_entity_poly.pdbx_strand_id
1 'polypeptide(L)'
;MAFEVEAASLHTAASDVRSTRSEVDGELKKLWNVVDDLAMAWKGQASTGFQSLMQRWNEDTVNLLTAMDNIADLLDKSGTTHQVNDEEQQQMLDKFHSALNP
;
A
#
# COMPACT_ATOMS: atom_id res chain seq x y z
N MET A 1 11.69 11.17 20.76
CA MET A 1 12.46 9.92 20.56
C MET A 1 11.57 8.69 20.35
N ALA A 2 10.84 8.14 21.34
CA ALA A 2 10.06 6.91 21.09
C ALA A 2 8.95 7.06 20.04
N PHE A 3 8.18 8.15 20.10
CA PHE A 3 7.09 8.43 19.15
C PHE A 3 7.59 8.86 17.75
N GLU A 4 8.62 9.70 17.67
CA GLU A 4 9.28 10.02 16.38
C GLU A 4 9.81 8.77 15.64
N VAL A 5 10.37 7.81 16.37
CA VAL A 5 10.83 6.53 15.81
C VAL A 5 9.65 5.70 15.30
N GLU A 6 8.52 5.73 16.00
CA GLU A 6 7.28 5.07 15.59
C GLU A 6 6.71 5.70 14.31
N ALA A 7 6.62 7.03 14.22
CA ALA A 7 6.18 7.73 13.02
C ALA A 7 7.07 7.42 11.80
N ALA A 8 8.39 7.49 11.95
CA ALA A 8 9.35 7.15 10.89
C ALA A 8 9.22 5.68 10.44
N SER A 9 8.95 4.76 11.38
CA SER A 9 8.72 3.36 11.06
C SER A 9 7.44 3.14 10.25
N LEU A 10 6.38 3.92 10.52
CA LEU A 10 5.12 3.87 9.78
C LEU A 10 5.28 4.39 8.34
N HIS A 11 6.03 5.46 8.13
CA HIS A 11 6.35 5.94 6.78
C HIS A 11 7.20 4.94 6.00
N THR A 12 8.15 4.29 6.66
CA THR A 12 8.97 3.24 6.04
C THR A 12 8.08 2.05 5.65
N ALA A 13 7.21 1.59 6.55
CA ALA A 13 6.27 0.52 6.27
C ALA A 13 5.33 0.87 5.09
N ALA A 14 4.85 2.12 5.01
CA ALA A 14 4.07 2.57 3.86
C ALA A 14 4.86 2.49 2.55
N SER A 15 6.13 2.90 2.56
CA SER A 15 7.03 2.78 1.40
C SER A 15 7.25 1.33 0.98
N ASP A 16 7.50 0.45 1.94
CA ASP A 16 7.70 -0.98 1.71
C ASP A 16 6.46 -1.64 1.09
N VAL A 17 5.26 -1.27 1.55
CA VAL A 17 3.99 -1.75 0.97
C VAL A 17 3.85 -1.26 -0.47
N ARG A 18 4.18 -0.01 -0.78
CA ARG A 18 4.14 0.50 -2.17
C ARG A 18 5.15 -0.22 -3.08
N SER A 19 6.36 -0.50 -2.58
CA SER A 19 7.35 -1.29 -3.33
C SER A 19 6.83 -2.70 -3.62
N THR A 20 6.34 -3.38 -2.58
CA THR A 20 5.76 -4.72 -2.70
C THR A 20 4.57 -4.73 -3.67
N ARG A 21 3.72 -3.69 -3.64
CA ARG A 21 2.59 -3.51 -4.57
C ARG A 21 3.05 -3.40 -6.02
N SER A 22 4.15 -2.71 -6.28
CA SER A 22 4.75 -2.65 -7.62
C SER A 22 5.30 -4.01 -8.07
N GLU A 23 5.91 -4.77 -7.16
CA GLU A 23 6.41 -6.12 -7.45
C GLU A 23 5.25 -7.08 -7.76
N VAL A 24 4.20 -7.04 -6.94
CA VAL A 24 2.97 -7.84 -7.14
C VAL A 24 2.30 -7.50 -8.48
N ASP A 25 2.16 -6.23 -8.83
CA ASP A 25 1.64 -5.81 -10.14
C ASP A 25 2.48 -6.38 -11.31
N GLY A 26 3.81 -6.36 -11.15
CA GLY A 26 4.73 -6.97 -12.11
C GLY A 26 4.53 -8.49 -12.26
N GLU A 27 4.41 -9.22 -11.15
CA GLU A 27 4.19 -10.67 -11.17
C GLU A 27 2.81 -11.04 -11.72
N LEU A 28 1.75 -10.28 -11.38
CA LEU A 28 0.42 -10.46 -11.96
C LEU A 28 0.43 -10.25 -13.47
N LYS A 29 1.15 -9.25 -13.98
CA LYS A 29 1.32 -9.07 -15.43
C LYS A 29 2.03 -10.24 -16.10
N LYS A 30 3.05 -10.83 -15.46
CA LYS A 30 3.74 -12.01 -15.98
C LYS A 30 2.81 -13.22 -16.02
N LEU A 31 2.08 -13.47 -14.93
CA LEU A 31 1.08 -14.54 -14.87
C LEU A 31 -0.01 -14.35 -15.93
N TRP A 32 -0.45 -13.10 -16.11
CA TRP A 32 -1.43 -12.74 -17.13
C TRP A 32 -0.96 -13.10 -18.55
N ASN A 33 0.29 -12.79 -18.91
CA ASN A 33 0.84 -13.15 -20.22
C ASN A 33 0.84 -14.68 -20.46
N VAL A 34 1.16 -15.48 -19.44
CA VAL A 34 1.11 -16.95 -19.54
C VAL A 34 -0.33 -17.44 -19.77
N VAL A 35 -1.31 -16.81 -19.12
CA VAL A 35 -2.73 -17.14 -19.30
C VAL A 35 -3.21 -16.73 -20.70
N ASP A 36 -2.79 -15.57 -21.21
CA ASP A 36 -3.13 -15.09 -22.54
C ASP A 36 -2.56 -16.00 -23.66
N ASP A 37 -1.32 -16.46 -23.52
CA ASP A 37 -0.72 -17.42 -24.46
C ASP A 37 -1.54 -18.73 -24.54
N LEU A 38 -2.06 -19.19 -23.40
CA LEU A 38 -2.91 -20.37 -23.32
C LEU A 38 -4.32 -20.14 -23.88
N ALA A 39 -4.79 -18.89 -23.91
CA ALA A 39 -6.10 -18.50 -24.45
C ALA A 39 -6.26 -18.91 -25.92
N MET A 40 -5.18 -18.84 -26.70
CA MET A 40 -5.17 -19.27 -28.10
C MET A 40 -5.50 -20.75 -28.26
N ALA A 41 -5.07 -21.59 -27.30
CA ALA A 41 -5.38 -23.01 -27.28
C ALA A 41 -6.83 -23.31 -26.85
N TRP A 42 -7.47 -22.40 -26.08
CA TRP A 42 -8.80 -22.63 -25.49
C TRP A 42 -9.97 -22.03 -26.28
N LYS A 43 -9.71 -21.26 -27.34
CA LYS A 43 -10.73 -20.60 -28.18
C LYS A 43 -11.78 -21.53 -28.82
N GLY A 44 -11.50 -22.83 -28.96
CA GLY A 44 -12.35 -23.78 -29.71
C GLY A 44 -13.59 -24.30 -28.96
N GLN A 45 -13.43 -24.80 -27.73
CA GLN A 45 -14.50 -25.55 -27.01
C GLN A 45 -14.73 -25.06 -25.56
N ALA A 46 -13.85 -24.20 -25.02
CA ALA A 46 -13.87 -23.74 -23.64
C ALA A 46 -13.94 -22.20 -23.50
N SER A 47 -14.39 -21.48 -24.54
CA SER A 47 -14.28 -20.02 -24.60
C SER A 47 -15.03 -19.30 -23.46
N THR A 48 -16.17 -19.83 -23.00
CA THR A 48 -16.95 -19.24 -21.89
C THR A 48 -16.22 -19.34 -20.55
N GLY A 49 -15.61 -20.49 -20.24
CA GLY A 49 -14.86 -20.68 -18.99
C GLY A 49 -13.64 -19.76 -18.93
N PHE A 50 -12.95 -19.59 -20.07
CA PHE A 50 -11.85 -18.65 -20.18
C PHE A 50 -12.32 -17.20 -19.99
N GLN A 51 -13.42 -16.77 -20.63
CA GLN A 51 -13.98 -15.43 -20.42
C GLN A 51 -14.35 -15.15 -18.96
N SER A 52 -14.89 -16.15 -18.24
CA SER A 52 -15.16 -16.00 -16.81
C SER A 52 -13.87 -15.88 -15.98
N LEU A 53 -12.84 -16.67 -16.32
CA LEU A 53 -11.52 -16.57 -15.69
C LEU A 53 -10.91 -15.18 -15.92
N MET A 54 -11.02 -14.65 -17.14
CA MET A 54 -10.56 -13.32 -17.52
C MET A 54 -11.16 -12.21 -16.68
N GLN A 55 -12.49 -12.22 -16.58
CA GLN A 55 -13.21 -11.23 -15.81
C GLN A 55 -12.80 -11.27 -14.34
N ARG A 56 -12.75 -12.48 -13.77
CA ARG A 56 -12.36 -12.68 -12.37
C ARG A 56 -10.92 -12.29 -12.12
N TRP A 57 -10.00 -12.63 -13.02
CA TRP A 57 -8.59 -12.26 -12.92
C TRP A 57 -8.41 -10.75 -12.86
N ASN A 58 -9.08 -10.02 -13.75
CA ASN A 58 -9.01 -8.56 -13.77
C ASN A 58 -9.60 -7.95 -12.50
N GLU A 59 -10.74 -8.46 -12.03
CA GLU A 59 -11.37 -8.02 -10.79
C GLU A 59 -10.47 -8.27 -9.57
N ASP A 60 -9.97 -9.49 -9.41
CA ASP A 60 -9.12 -9.89 -8.29
C ASP A 60 -7.79 -9.10 -8.28
N THR A 61 -7.20 -8.84 -9.46
CA THR A 61 -5.98 -8.02 -9.60
C THR A 61 -6.22 -6.58 -9.15
N VAL A 62 -7.29 -5.94 -9.64
CA VAL A 62 -7.63 -4.57 -9.26
C VAL A 62 -7.91 -4.47 -7.76
N ASN A 63 -8.66 -5.43 -7.21
CA ASN A 63 -9.00 -5.47 -5.79
C ASN A 63 -7.76 -5.60 -4.91
N LEU A 64 -6.83 -6.50 -5.28
CA LEU A 64 -5.58 -6.70 -4.54
C LEU A 64 -4.71 -5.44 -4.55
N LEU A 65 -4.45 -4.87 -5.73
CA LEU A 65 -3.59 -3.68 -5.85
C LEU A 65 -4.19 -2.48 -5.13
N THR A 66 -5.51 -2.29 -5.23
CA THR A 66 -6.24 -1.23 -4.50
C THR A 66 -6.16 -1.43 -2.99
N ALA A 67 -6.28 -2.66 -2.49
CA ALA A 67 -6.14 -2.94 -1.07
C ALA A 67 -4.74 -2.61 -0.56
N MET A 68 -3.70 -2.93 -1.34
CA MET A 68 -2.31 -2.58 -1.00
C MET A 68 -2.08 -1.06 -1.00
N ASP A 69 -2.62 -0.34 -1.98
CA ASP A 69 -2.56 1.14 -2.00
C ASP A 69 -3.25 1.75 -0.78
N ASN A 70 -4.44 1.26 -0.42
CA ASN A 70 -5.17 1.70 0.78
C ASN A 70 -4.39 1.43 2.08
N ILE A 71 -3.71 0.28 2.18
CA ILE A 71 -2.87 -0.04 3.34
C ILE A 71 -1.69 0.94 3.44
N ALA A 72 -1.01 1.21 2.33
CA ALA A 72 0.08 2.17 2.31
C ALA A 72 -0.38 3.57 2.71
N ASP A 73 -1.52 4.03 2.19
CA ASP A 73 -2.09 5.34 2.52
C ASP A 73 -2.49 5.42 3.99
N LEU A 74 -3.03 4.35 4.57
CA LEU A 74 -3.38 4.29 5.99
C LEU A 74 -2.13 4.39 6.88
N LEU A 75 -1.07 3.66 6.56
CA LEU A 75 0.20 3.70 7.28
C LEU A 75 0.83 5.10 7.23
N ASP A 76 0.85 5.72 6.06
CA ASP A 76 1.43 7.05 5.85
C ASP A 76 0.66 8.14 6.60
N LYS A 77 -0.69 8.05 6.57
CA LYS A 77 -1.57 8.93 7.36
C LYS A 77 -1.34 8.74 8.86
N SER A 78 -1.16 7.50 9.31
CA SER A 78 -0.87 7.19 10.72
C SER A 78 0.47 7.81 11.12
N GLY A 79 1.52 7.63 10.33
CA GLY A 79 2.85 8.22 10.56
C GLY A 79 2.78 9.74 10.67
N THR A 80 2.09 10.39 9.72
CA THR A 80 1.88 11.85 9.73
C THR A 80 1.15 12.31 11.00
N THR A 81 0.12 11.58 11.42
CA THR A 81 -0.67 11.91 12.63
C THR A 81 0.21 11.83 13.88
N HIS A 82 1.06 10.81 13.99
CA HIS A 82 2.00 10.69 15.11
C HIS A 82 3.04 11.81 15.09
N GLN A 83 3.59 12.14 13.93
CA GLN A 83 4.55 13.25 13.82
C GLN A 83 3.95 14.59 14.24
N VAL A 84 2.74 14.93 13.77
CA VAL A 84 2.06 16.19 14.15
C VAL A 84 1.82 16.25 15.66
N ASN A 85 1.34 15.16 16.25
CA ASN A 85 1.12 15.09 17.70
C ASN A 85 2.41 15.30 18.50
N ASP A 86 3.53 14.76 18.01
CA ASP A 86 4.85 14.93 18.64
C ASP A 86 5.34 16.37 18.57
N GLU A 87 5.23 17.01 17.39
CA GLU A 87 5.62 18.40 17.20
C GLU A 87 4.79 19.33 18.10
N GLU A 88 3.48 19.09 18.22
CA GLU A 88 2.61 19.85 19.12
C GLU A 88 3.01 19.66 20.60
N GLN A 89 3.34 18.45 21.02
CA GLN A 89 3.80 18.18 22.38
C GLN A 89 5.14 18.87 22.69
N GLN A 90 6.11 18.79 21.77
CA GLN A 90 7.40 19.47 21.92
C GLN A 90 7.22 20.99 22.03
N GLN A 91 6.42 21.59 21.15
CA GLN A 91 6.11 23.03 21.21
C GLN A 91 5.45 23.42 22.54
N MET A 92 4.59 22.58 23.10
CA MET A 92 3.99 22.80 24.42
C MET A 92 5.04 22.74 25.54
N LEU A 93 5.92 21.75 25.51
CA LEU A 93 7.02 21.62 26.48
C LEU A 93 7.97 22.83 26.42
N ASP A 94 8.32 23.30 25.23
CA ASP A 94 9.17 24.48 25.04
C ASP A 94 8.52 25.75 25.60
N LYS A 95 7.21 25.92 25.38
CA LYS A 95 6.43 27.02 25.98
C LYS A 95 6.43 26.94 27.50
N PHE A 96 6.25 25.75 28.08
CA PHE A 96 6.34 25.56 29.53
C PHE A 96 7.74 25.86 30.07
N HIS A 97 8.78 25.38 29.37
CA HIS A 97 10.16 25.62 29.77
C HIS A 97 10.50 27.12 29.75
N SER A 98 10.13 27.83 28.68
CA SER A 98 10.32 29.29 28.57
C SER A 98 9.55 30.08 29.64
N ALA A 99 8.39 29.59 30.08
CA ALA A 99 7.62 30.24 31.15
C ALA A 99 8.22 30.02 32.55
N LEU A 100 8.93 28.91 32.76
CA LEU A 100 9.56 28.57 34.05
C LEU A 100 10.99 29.12 34.19
N ASN A 101 11.65 29.46 33.09
CA ASN A 101 12.99 30.04 33.06
C ASN A 101 13.01 31.32 32.20
N PRO A 102 12.46 32.44 32.69
CA PRO A 102 12.37 33.71 31.97
C PRO A 102 13.73 34.40 31.76
#